data_AF-A0A2G9IA51-F1
#
_entry.id   AF-A0A2G9IA51-F1
#
_cell.length_a   1.000
_cell.length_b   1.000
_cell.length_c   1.000
_cell.angle_alpha   90.00
_cell.angle_beta   90.00
_cell.angle_gamma   90.00
#
_symmetry.space_group_name_H-M   'P 1'
#
loop_
_entity.id
_entity.type
_entity.pdbx_description
1 polymer ?
#
loop_
_entity_poly.entity_id
_entity_poly.type
_entity_poly.pdbx_seq_one_letter_code
_entity_poly.pdbx_strand_id
1 'polypeptide(L)'
;MKALYRSNKSYTTISLNYRNFSSICTAKFESPIQEEDQVWVLCTRSNFLQNQQSLVQQCAQQRALKQGKSLHAQIIHFGIQSDTLTSNMLINLYSKCRTVDYSRKVFDEMRVRSLVSWNTVIGAYTQNGNGEEALKLFVWMLREGSEFSEFALSSVLCACASKSLAFESKQLHCLAVKTSMDSNAFVSTALLDVYAKCHCVDDAVRVFESMPEKSDVTWSSMMAGLVQNELYEEALSLFLVAQRTNMEISMFVISSVLSACAALAALIEGKQVHAIVHKTGFVANEYIASSLVDVYAKCGSIKESHAVFREAEEKNVVLWNTMISGFARHAKSLEAMILFEKMQQIFFYPNEVTYLSILSACAHMGLVHKGKKYFEMMSKDHDLAPNVFHYSCMVDILGRTGRINEAKELIDKMPFEATASMWGSLLASCKVYRNVEVAEVAARKLFEIEPNNAGNHVLLSNIYASNGRWEDVASARKLLKSSEAKKERGKSWIEIKNKVHSFMVGERSHPRIREIYSRLDKLVKEMEESGFKGHIEHDLHDVEDDYKRELLKHHSEKLAFTYGLMCLPSCAPIRIMKNLRICGDCHEFMKGASSVTRREIIVRDNNRFHHFSEGYCSCGDFW
;
A
#
# COMPACT_ATOMS: atom_id res chain seq x y z
N MET A 1 12.23 38.35 14.72
CA MET A 1 12.28 38.49 16.20
C MET A 1 12.12 39.97 16.63
N LYS A 2 11.01 40.65 16.26
CA LYS A 2 10.74 42.06 16.66
C LYS A 2 9.26 42.50 16.56
N ALA A 3 8.31 41.56 16.58
CA ALA A 3 6.87 41.84 16.48
C ALA A 3 6.01 41.28 17.64
N LEU A 4 6.62 40.75 18.71
CA LEU A 4 5.90 40.08 19.82
C LEU A 4 6.02 40.79 21.17
N TYR A 5 6.53 42.01 21.21
CA TYR A 5 6.69 42.78 22.46
C TYR A 5 5.90 44.08 22.36
N ARG A 6 4.59 44.04 22.64
CA ARG A 6 3.77 45.19 23.09
C ARG A 6 2.34 44.75 23.44
N SER A 7 2.15 44.36 24.70
CA SER A 7 1.03 44.85 25.53
C SER A 7 1.27 44.37 26.97
N ASN A 8 1.57 45.32 27.85
CA ASN A 8 1.72 45.07 29.28
C ASN A 8 0.73 45.98 30.02
N LYS A 9 0.20 45.46 31.13
CA LYS A 9 -0.78 46.00 32.10
C LYS A 9 -2.27 45.70 31.84
N SER A 10 -2.82 44.81 32.65
CA SER A 10 -3.46 45.22 33.90
C SER A 10 -3.46 44.06 34.91
N TYR A 11 -3.07 44.35 36.15
CA TYR A 11 -3.19 43.43 37.28
C TYR A 11 -4.68 43.32 37.61
N THR A 12 -5.23 42.11 37.55
CA THR A 12 -6.54 41.81 38.11
C THR A 12 -6.36 40.76 39.18
N THR A 13 -6.80 41.13 40.37
CA THR A 13 -6.86 40.39 41.63
C THR A 13 -7.30 38.94 41.41
N ILE A 14 -6.48 37.99 41.84
CA ILE A 14 -6.82 36.56 41.82
C ILE A 14 -7.92 36.34 42.86
N SER A 15 -9.17 36.29 42.42
CA SER A 15 -10.25 35.70 43.20
C SER A 15 -9.99 34.19 43.26
N LEU A 16 -9.81 33.66 44.47
CA LEU A 16 -9.83 32.22 44.78
C LEU A 16 -11.22 31.64 44.48
N ASN A 17 -11.50 31.37 43.21
CA ASN A 17 -12.64 30.57 42.82
C ASN A 17 -12.26 29.10 42.91
N TYR A 18 -12.77 28.41 43.93
CA TYR A 18 -12.87 26.96 43.94
C TYR A 18 -13.58 26.51 42.65
N ARG A 19 -12.84 25.95 41.69
CA ARG A 19 -13.43 25.36 40.48
C ARG A 19 -13.81 23.90 40.74
N ASN A 20 -15.06 23.61 40.38
CA ASN A 20 -15.84 22.41 40.66
C ASN A 20 -15.35 21.20 39.83
N PHE A 21 -14.82 20.15 40.48
CA PHE A 21 -14.66 18.82 39.87
C PHE A 21 -16.03 18.11 39.64
N SER A 22 -17.14 18.70 40.12
CA SER A 22 -18.49 18.16 39.96
C SER A 22 -19.04 18.24 38.53
N SER A 23 -18.35 18.90 37.58
CA SER A 23 -18.74 18.87 36.16
C SER A 23 -18.32 17.58 35.45
N ILE A 24 -17.49 16.75 36.08
CA ILE A 24 -17.07 15.44 35.58
C ILE A 24 -17.88 14.30 36.22
N CYS A 25 -18.50 14.52 37.39
CA CYS A 25 -19.41 13.60 38.09
C CYS A 25 -20.50 14.37 38.86
N THR A 26 -21.76 13.95 38.75
CA THR A 26 -22.98 14.62 39.24
C THR A 26 -23.19 14.66 40.77
N ALA A 27 -22.15 14.76 41.59
CA ALA A 27 -22.28 14.78 43.06
C ALA A 27 -21.65 16.03 43.70
N LYS A 28 -22.38 16.64 44.65
CA LYS A 28 -21.99 17.86 45.40
C LYS A 28 -21.19 17.52 46.67
N PHE A 29 -20.38 18.49 47.11
CA PHE A 29 -19.41 18.44 48.22
C PHE A 29 -19.91 19.15 49.49
N GLU A 30 -19.61 18.63 50.68
CA GLU A 30 -19.75 19.35 51.98
C GLU A 30 -18.58 19.05 52.97
N SER A 31 -17.83 20.11 53.30
CA SER A 31 -17.12 20.54 54.54
C SER A 31 -16.13 19.65 55.37
N PRO A 32 -15.22 20.25 56.18
CA PRO A 32 -13.88 19.72 56.50
C PRO A 32 -13.71 19.07 57.90
N ILE A 33 -12.73 18.18 58.04
CA ILE A 33 -12.35 17.45 59.27
C ILE A 33 -11.12 18.11 59.95
N GLN A 34 -11.15 18.16 61.29
CA GLN A 34 -10.18 18.81 62.20
C GLN A 34 -8.86 18.03 62.43
N GLU A 35 -7.87 18.71 63.03
CA GLU A 35 -6.42 18.53 62.85
C GLU A 35 -5.67 17.41 63.63
N GLU A 36 -6.29 16.55 64.44
CA GLU A 36 -5.54 15.58 65.28
C GLU A 36 -5.42 14.14 64.74
N ASP A 37 -6.03 13.82 63.59
CA ASP A 37 -6.02 12.47 62.98
C ASP A 37 -4.89 12.22 61.94
N GLN A 38 -3.96 13.17 61.78
CA GLN A 38 -3.16 13.26 60.56
C GLN A 38 -2.24 12.05 60.30
N VAL A 39 -1.56 11.46 61.29
CA VAL A 39 -0.53 10.43 61.02
C VAL A 39 -1.12 9.05 60.66
N TRP A 40 -2.19 8.61 61.34
CA TRP A 40 -2.86 7.33 61.04
C TRP A 40 -3.71 7.41 59.76
N VAL A 41 -4.33 8.57 59.50
CA VAL A 41 -5.04 8.84 58.23
C VAL A 41 -4.05 8.93 57.07
N LEU A 42 -2.85 9.49 57.25
CA LEU A 42 -1.83 9.52 56.19
C LEU A 42 -1.35 8.12 55.78
N CYS A 43 -1.17 7.21 56.75
CA CYS A 43 -0.71 5.84 56.48
C CYS A 43 -1.77 4.99 55.74
N THR A 44 -3.03 5.10 56.15
CA THR A 44 -4.17 4.45 55.47
C THR A 44 -4.46 5.08 54.10
N ARG A 45 -4.32 6.40 53.96
CA ARG A 45 -4.47 7.12 52.69
C ARG A 45 -3.36 6.79 51.68
N SER A 46 -2.13 6.56 52.14
CA SER A 46 -1.01 6.11 51.30
C SER A 46 -1.24 4.71 50.73
N ASN A 47 -1.62 3.75 51.57
CA ASN A 47 -1.94 2.39 51.14
C ASN A 47 -3.17 2.34 50.22
N PHE A 48 -4.19 3.15 50.53
CA PHE A 48 -5.36 3.31 49.67
C PHE A 48 -4.98 3.91 48.30
N LEU A 49 -4.12 4.93 48.27
CA LEU A 49 -3.65 5.56 47.04
C LEU A 49 -2.86 4.58 46.15
N GLN A 50 -1.93 3.81 46.72
CA GLN A 50 -1.18 2.80 45.97
C GLN A 50 -2.11 1.72 45.38
N ASN A 51 -3.11 1.29 46.14
CA ASN A 51 -4.13 0.36 45.65
C ASN A 51 -4.94 0.98 44.49
N GLN A 52 -5.37 2.24 44.60
CA GLN A 52 -6.11 2.92 43.54
C GLN A 52 -5.26 3.13 42.27
N GLN A 53 -3.99 3.51 42.42
CA GLN A 53 -3.05 3.67 41.30
C GLN A 53 -2.83 2.36 40.53
N SER A 54 -2.65 1.25 41.25
CA SER A 54 -2.51 -0.07 40.62
C SER A 54 -3.78 -0.49 39.86
N LEU A 55 -4.97 -0.24 40.43
CA LEU A 55 -6.25 -0.52 39.78
C LEU A 55 -6.47 0.35 38.53
N VAL A 56 -6.08 1.63 38.54
CA VAL A 56 -6.15 2.50 37.36
C VAL A 56 -5.24 1.95 36.25
N GLN A 57 -4.03 1.50 36.59
CA GLN A 57 -3.11 0.92 35.62
C GLN A 57 -3.64 -0.39 35.03
N GLN A 58 -4.24 -1.25 35.84
CA GLN A 58 -4.92 -2.46 35.37
C GLN A 58 -6.09 -2.13 34.44
N CYS A 59 -6.92 -1.15 34.79
CA CYS A 59 -8.01 -0.71 33.93
C CYS A 59 -7.49 -0.15 32.59
N ALA A 60 -6.35 0.55 32.59
CA ALA A 60 -5.72 1.06 31.38
C ALA A 60 -5.23 -0.07 30.48
N GLN A 61 -4.62 -1.11 31.07
CA GLN A 61 -4.16 -2.30 30.34
C GLN A 61 -5.33 -3.09 29.74
N GLN A 62 -6.42 -3.25 30.49
CA GLN A 62 -7.62 -3.97 30.05
C GLN A 62 -8.56 -3.13 29.18
N ARG A 63 -8.27 -1.84 29.00
CA ARG A 63 -9.17 -0.86 28.34
C ARG A 63 -10.57 -0.83 28.97
N ALA A 64 -10.64 -1.04 30.28
CA ALA A 64 -11.87 -1.18 31.06
C ALA A 64 -12.46 0.19 31.42
N LEU A 65 -13.10 0.84 30.44
CA LEU A 65 -13.56 2.24 30.57
C LEU A 65 -14.57 2.45 31.72
N LYS A 66 -15.51 1.52 31.93
CA LYS A 66 -16.55 1.67 32.96
C LYS A 66 -15.95 1.62 34.37
N GLN A 67 -15.11 0.61 34.61
CA GLN A 67 -14.38 0.44 35.86
C GLN A 67 -13.44 1.62 36.11
N GLY A 68 -12.71 2.05 35.07
CA GLY A 68 -11.84 3.22 35.12
C GLY A 68 -12.58 4.51 35.50
N LYS A 69 -13.78 4.76 34.98
CA LYS A 69 -14.61 5.91 35.38
C LYS A 69 -15.06 5.82 36.85
N SER A 70 -15.42 4.64 37.32
CA SER A 70 -15.78 4.43 38.74
C SER A 70 -14.61 4.74 39.68
N LEU A 71 -13.42 4.24 39.35
CA LEU A 71 -12.19 4.52 40.10
C LEU A 71 -11.84 6.00 40.09
N HIS A 72 -11.95 6.67 38.93
CA HIS A 72 -11.73 8.11 38.85
C HIS A 72 -12.70 8.90 39.75
N ALA A 73 -13.98 8.51 39.80
CA ALA A 73 -14.95 9.13 40.71
C ALA A 73 -14.58 8.93 42.19
N GLN A 74 -14.08 7.75 42.57
CA GLN A 74 -13.56 7.50 43.92
C GLN A 74 -12.35 8.39 44.23
N ILE A 75 -11.39 8.50 43.30
CA ILE A 75 -10.21 9.36 43.45
C ILE A 75 -10.61 10.82 43.69
N ILE A 76 -11.62 11.31 42.96
CA ILE A 76 -12.19 12.65 43.16
C ILE A 76 -12.84 12.78 44.55
N HIS A 77 -13.64 11.78 44.96
CA HIS A 77 -14.33 11.78 46.25
C HIS A 77 -13.36 11.86 47.44
N PHE A 78 -12.25 11.13 47.38
CA PHE A 78 -11.22 11.13 48.44
C PHE A 78 -10.22 12.30 48.34
N GLY A 79 -10.41 13.22 47.39
CA GLY A 79 -9.58 14.42 47.27
C GLY A 79 -8.14 14.12 46.85
N ILE A 80 -7.88 13.00 46.16
CA ILE A 80 -6.52 12.56 45.81
C ILE A 80 -6.11 13.01 44.40
N GLN A 81 -7.01 13.66 43.66
CA GLN A 81 -6.76 14.23 42.33
C GLN A 81 -5.68 15.33 42.29
N SER A 82 -5.28 15.89 43.45
CA SER A 82 -4.22 16.90 43.51
C SER A 82 -2.81 16.34 43.25
N ASP A 83 -2.65 15.02 43.25
CA ASP A 83 -1.39 14.38 42.93
C ASP A 83 -1.15 14.29 41.41
N THR A 84 -0.01 14.83 40.96
CA THR A 84 0.40 14.88 39.55
C THR A 84 0.55 13.49 38.95
N LEU A 85 1.06 12.51 39.72
CA LEU A 85 1.24 11.14 39.25
C LEU A 85 -0.11 10.46 38.96
N THR A 86 -1.04 10.55 39.91
CA THR A 86 -2.40 10.01 39.77
C THR A 86 -3.13 10.62 38.56
N SER A 87 -2.99 11.94 38.36
CA SER A 87 -3.54 12.63 37.19
C SER A 87 -2.94 12.09 35.87
N ASN A 88 -1.63 11.88 35.81
CA ASN A 88 -0.97 11.29 34.62
C ASN A 88 -1.44 9.85 34.34
N MET A 89 -1.66 9.04 35.39
CA MET A 89 -2.22 7.69 35.24
C MET A 89 -3.64 7.71 34.68
N LEU A 90 -4.47 8.67 35.12
CA LEU A 90 -5.83 8.86 34.60
C LEU A 90 -5.83 9.32 33.14
N ILE A 91 -4.94 10.23 32.75
CA ILE A 91 -4.75 10.64 31.35
C ILE A 91 -4.42 9.42 30.47
N ASN A 92 -3.50 8.56 30.92
CA ASN A 92 -3.11 7.34 30.22
C ASN A 92 -4.25 6.30 30.15
N LEU A 93 -5.01 6.10 31.23
CA LEU A 93 -6.20 5.25 31.25
C LEU A 93 -7.20 5.65 30.17
N TYR A 94 -7.57 6.93 30.11
CA TYR A 94 -8.52 7.43 29.13
C TYR A 94 -7.97 7.41 27.70
N SER A 95 -6.66 7.62 27.53
CA SER A 95 -5.98 7.46 26.25
C SER A 95 -6.10 6.03 25.71
N LYS A 96 -5.81 5.02 26.55
CA LYS A 96 -5.91 3.59 26.19
C LYS A 96 -7.33 3.15 25.89
N CYS A 97 -8.33 3.81 26.48
CA CYS A 97 -9.75 3.59 26.23
C CYS A 97 -10.28 4.34 25.00
N ARG A 98 -9.43 5.06 24.25
CA ARG A 98 -9.80 5.89 23.09
C ARG A 98 -10.80 7.01 23.41
N THR A 99 -10.76 7.54 24.63
CA THR A 99 -11.63 8.64 25.08
C THR A 99 -10.80 9.85 25.50
N VAL A 100 -10.04 10.41 24.54
CA VAL A 100 -9.07 11.49 24.77
C VAL A 100 -9.67 12.78 25.32
N ASP A 101 -10.96 13.04 25.12
CA ASP A 101 -11.63 14.21 25.72
C ASP A 101 -11.61 14.17 27.25
N TYR A 102 -11.70 12.99 27.86
CA TYR A 102 -11.57 12.86 29.31
C TYR A 102 -10.12 13.01 29.77
N SER A 103 -9.16 12.51 28.99
CA SER A 103 -7.74 12.79 29.23
C SER A 103 -7.47 14.30 29.25
N ARG A 104 -8.09 15.04 28.32
CA ARG A 104 -7.95 16.50 28.25
C ARG A 104 -8.56 17.21 29.44
N LYS A 105 -9.76 16.82 29.87
CA LYS A 105 -10.41 17.39 31.07
C LYS A 105 -9.55 17.21 32.32
N VAL A 106 -9.02 16.01 32.54
CA VAL A 106 -8.10 15.74 33.66
C VAL A 106 -6.90 16.68 33.59
N PHE A 107 -6.27 16.82 32.41
CA PHE A 107 -5.12 17.69 32.21
C PHE A 107 -5.41 19.19 32.42
N ASP A 108 -6.55 19.68 31.95
CA ASP A 108 -6.95 21.09 32.10
C ASP A 108 -7.24 21.46 33.57
N GLU A 109 -7.68 20.50 34.38
CA GLU A 109 -7.96 20.68 35.81
C GLU A 109 -6.71 20.54 36.72
N MET A 110 -5.57 20.06 36.19
CA MET A 110 -4.33 19.97 36.95
C MET A 110 -3.83 21.36 37.39
N ARG A 111 -3.57 21.52 38.69
CA ARG A 111 -3.01 22.76 39.25
C ARG A 111 -1.54 22.94 38.90
N VAL A 112 -0.78 21.83 38.91
CA VAL A 112 0.63 21.79 38.58
C VAL A 112 0.81 20.76 37.48
N ARG A 113 1.46 21.16 36.39
CA ARG A 113 1.77 20.28 35.25
C ARG A 113 3.27 20.04 35.23
N SER A 114 3.67 18.78 35.17
CA SER A 114 5.06 18.41 34.97
C SER A 114 5.33 18.13 33.49
N LEU A 115 6.61 18.00 33.13
CA LEU A 115 7.02 17.49 31.82
C LEU A 115 6.33 16.15 31.48
N VAL A 116 6.15 15.27 32.47
CA VAL A 116 5.44 14.01 32.30
C VAL A 116 3.97 14.24 31.95
N SER A 117 3.30 15.22 32.56
CA SER A 117 1.91 15.56 32.25
C SER A 117 1.75 16.01 30.80
N TRP A 118 2.62 16.90 30.33
CA TRP A 118 2.65 17.35 28.93
C TRP A 118 2.90 16.20 27.96
N ASN A 119 3.93 15.39 28.21
CA ASN A 119 4.26 14.23 27.37
C ASN A 119 3.10 13.23 27.29
N THR A 120 2.44 12.97 28.43
CA THR A 120 1.33 12.01 28.50
C THR A 120 0.12 12.50 27.72
N VAL A 121 -0.26 13.78 27.83
CA VAL A 121 -1.42 14.30 27.10
C VAL A 121 -1.13 14.46 25.60
N ILE A 122 0.07 14.94 25.22
CA ILE A 122 0.48 15.04 23.82
C ILE A 122 0.51 13.64 23.18
N GLY A 123 1.17 12.68 23.84
CA GLY A 123 1.21 11.29 23.40
C GLY A 123 -0.18 10.65 23.29
N ALA A 124 -1.11 10.98 24.20
CA ALA A 124 -2.49 10.50 24.14
C ALA A 124 -3.22 10.97 22.88
N TYR A 125 -3.09 12.25 22.52
CA TYR A 125 -3.68 12.80 21.30
C TYR A 125 -3.03 12.22 20.04
N THR A 126 -1.69 12.09 20.01
CA THR A 126 -0.97 11.44 18.89
C THR A 126 -1.43 9.99 18.68
N GLN A 127 -1.48 9.17 19.73
CA GLN A 127 -1.84 7.74 19.64
C GLN A 127 -3.29 7.50 19.22
N ASN A 128 -4.17 8.49 19.42
CA ASN A 128 -5.58 8.42 19.04
C ASN A 128 -5.88 9.14 17.71
N GLY A 129 -4.85 9.46 16.92
CA GLY A 129 -5.00 10.02 15.57
C GLY A 129 -5.41 11.49 15.52
N ASN A 130 -5.36 12.20 16.65
CA ASN A 130 -5.74 13.59 16.75
C ASN A 130 -4.48 14.49 16.83
N GLY A 131 -3.72 14.47 15.73
CA GLY A 131 -2.41 15.11 15.65
C GLY A 131 -2.43 16.64 15.68
N GLU A 132 -3.50 17.27 15.22
CA GLU A 132 -3.63 18.73 15.25
C GLU A 132 -3.72 19.26 16.69
N GLU A 133 -4.51 18.59 17.53
CA GLU A 133 -4.61 18.92 18.95
C GLU A 133 -3.30 18.61 19.70
N ALA A 134 -2.59 17.54 19.33
CA ALA A 134 -1.25 17.27 19.86
C ALA A 134 -0.27 18.42 19.56
N LEU A 135 -0.30 18.96 18.33
CA LEU A 135 0.51 20.11 17.94
C LEU A 135 0.09 21.38 18.69
N LYS A 136 -1.22 21.64 18.86
CA LYS A 136 -1.72 22.78 19.65
C LYS A 136 -1.28 22.71 21.11
N LEU A 137 -1.34 21.52 21.72
CA LEU A 137 -0.85 21.27 23.08
C LEU A 137 0.65 21.54 23.20
N PHE A 138 1.45 21.10 22.22
CA PHE A 138 2.88 21.37 22.19
C PHE A 138 3.18 22.87 22.03
N VAL A 139 2.46 23.57 21.17
CA VAL A 139 2.59 25.04 21.05
C VAL A 139 2.20 25.74 22.35
N TRP A 140 1.16 25.25 23.05
CA TRP A 140 0.77 25.79 24.35
C TRP A 140 1.86 25.59 25.40
N MET A 141 2.42 24.39 25.49
CA MET A 141 3.56 24.06 26.35
C MET A 141 4.73 25.05 26.14
N LEU A 142 5.09 25.33 24.88
CA LEU A 142 6.15 26.28 24.54
C LEU A 142 5.80 27.73 24.94
N ARG A 143 4.53 28.13 24.83
CA ARG A 143 4.07 29.48 25.20
C ARG A 143 4.06 29.71 26.71
N GLU A 144 3.84 28.67 27.50
CA GLU A 144 3.96 28.74 28.96
C GLU A 144 5.42 28.77 29.44
N GLY A 145 6.40 28.65 28.52
CA GLY A 145 7.81 28.59 28.86
C GLY A 145 8.22 27.28 29.54
N SER A 146 7.42 26.22 29.40
CA SER A 146 7.77 24.89 29.89
C SER A 146 8.87 24.27 29.02
N GLU A 147 9.86 23.64 29.65
CA GLU A 147 10.83 22.80 28.95
C GLU A 147 10.12 21.58 28.35
N PHE A 148 10.50 21.20 27.13
CA PHE A 148 10.01 20.00 26.45
C PHE A 148 11.11 18.96 26.30
N SER A 149 10.72 17.70 26.18
CA SER A 149 11.65 16.59 25.96
C SER A 149 11.60 16.05 24.54
N GLU A 150 12.56 15.20 24.23
CA GLU A 150 12.66 14.43 22.99
C GLU A 150 11.40 13.60 22.75
N PHE A 151 10.76 13.10 23.81
CA PHE A 151 9.49 12.38 23.74
C PHE A 151 8.33 13.27 23.29
N ALA A 152 8.25 14.52 23.78
CA ALA A 152 7.23 15.47 23.34
C ALA A 152 7.40 15.78 21.85
N LEU A 153 8.64 16.12 21.46
CA LEU A 153 8.97 16.47 20.09
C LEU A 153 8.73 15.31 19.13
N SER A 154 9.20 14.11 19.47
CA SER A 154 8.98 12.88 18.69
C SER A 154 7.47 12.56 18.57
N SER A 155 6.68 12.72 19.65
CA SER A 155 5.24 12.50 19.61
C SER A 155 4.51 13.46 18.67
N VAL A 156 4.94 14.73 18.61
CA VAL A 156 4.35 15.73 17.71
C VAL A 156 4.78 15.49 16.26
N LEU A 157 6.04 15.10 16.02
CA LEU A 157 6.50 14.69 14.69
C LEU A 157 5.72 13.48 14.17
N CYS A 158 5.49 12.45 14.99
CA CYS A 158 4.64 11.31 14.65
C CYS A 158 3.19 11.74 14.35
N ALA A 159 2.65 12.74 15.08
CA ALA A 159 1.35 13.32 14.79
C ALA A 159 1.33 14.02 13.42
N CYS A 160 2.36 14.81 13.09
CA CYS A 160 2.51 15.43 11.78
C CYS A 160 2.63 14.39 10.65
N ALA A 161 3.32 13.27 10.90
CA ALA A 161 3.46 12.16 9.98
C ALA A 161 2.12 11.54 9.57
N SER A 162 1.18 11.41 10.51
CA SER A 162 -0.16 10.87 10.23
C SER A 162 -1.03 11.73 9.31
N LYS A 163 -0.64 12.99 9.10
CA LYS A 163 -1.37 13.98 8.29
C LYS A 163 -0.52 14.55 7.15
N SER A 164 0.69 14.02 6.93
CA SER A 164 1.66 14.49 5.94
C SER A 164 1.92 16.02 6.01
N LEU A 165 2.03 16.57 7.22
CA LEU A 165 2.23 18.01 7.47
C LEU A 165 3.69 18.43 7.27
N ALA A 166 4.11 18.55 6.01
CA ALA A 166 5.50 18.81 5.65
C ALA A 166 6.03 20.17 6.16
N PHE A 167 5.19 21.21 6.18
CA PHE A 167 5.58 22.56 6.58
C PHE A 167 5.90 22.64 8.08
N GLU A 168 4.97 22.16 8.91
CA GLU A 168 5.10 22.08 10.36
C GLU A 168 6.29 21.19 10.74
N SER A 169 6.49 20.08 10.02
CA SER A 169 7.62 19.17 10.27
C SER A 169 8.97 19.83 10.03
N LYS A 170 9.10 20.70 9.02
CA LYS A 170 10.34 21.49 8.80
C LYS A 170 10.57 22.52 9.92
N GLN A 171 9.51 23.09 10.49
CA GLN A 171 9.63 23.98 11.65
C GLN A 171 10.08 23.22 12.90
N LEU A 172 9.51 22.03 13.15
CA LEU A 172 9.88 21.14 14.25
C LEU A 172 11.31 20.60 14.09
N HIS A 173 11.74 20.29 12.87
CA HIS A 173 13.13 19.93 12.59
C HIS A 173 14.09 21.09 12.90
N CYS A 174 13.75 22.31 12.47
CA CYS A 174 14.55 23.49 12.84
C CYS A 174 14.60 23.71 14.36
N LEU A 175 13.50 23.44 15.08
CA LEU A 175 13.48 23.46 16.53
C LEU A 175 14.42 22.39 17.11
N ALA A 176 14.37 21.15 16.61
CA ALA A 176 15.24 20.05 17.03
C ALA A 176 16.72 20.42 16.93
N VAL A 177 17.14 21.00 15.80
CA VAL A 177 18.53 21.45 15.58
C VAL A 177 18.90 22.58 16.53
N LYS A 178 18.01 23.56 16.74
CA LYS A 178 18.26 24.69 17.66
C LYS A 178 18.38 24.26 19.13
N THR A 179 17.76 23.16 19.50
CA THR A 179 17.84 22.57 20.85
C THR A 179 18.79 21.38 20.94
N SER A 180 19.59 21.12 19.90
CA SER A 180 20.55 20.00 19.81
C SER A 180 19.94 18.61 20.02
N MET A 181 18.63 18.45 19.78
CA MET A 181 17.89 17.19 19.89
C MET A 181 17.87 16.39 18.58
N ASP A 182 18.40 16.95 17.49
CA ASP A 182 18.52 16.32 16.18
C ASP A 182 19.45 15.11 16.14
N SER A 183 20.35 15.00 17.13
CA SER A 183 21.21 13.83 17.36
C SER A 183 20.51 12.68 18.13
N ASN A 184 19.34 12.93 18.74
CA ASN A 184 18.63 11.92 19.51
C ASN A 184 17.91 10.93 18.58
N ALA A 185 18.23 9.64 18.71
CA ALA A 185 17.70 8.60 17.83
C ALA A 185 16.17 8.57 17.72
N PHE A 186 15.42 8.88 18.78
CA PHE A 186 13.94 8.92 18.75
C PHE A 186 13.41 10.11 17.95
N VAL A 187 14.09 11.27 18.03
CA VAL A 187 13.72 12.47 17.27
C VAL A 187 14.10 12.30 15.82
N SER A 188 15.33 11.85 15.52
CA SER A 188 15.79 11.64 14.14
C SER A 188 14.98 10.54 13.43
N THR A 189 14.61 9.45 14.11
CA THR A 189 13.72 8.43 13.55
C THR A 189 12.33 8.98 13.24
N ALA A 190 11.77 9.83 14.12
CA ALA A 190 10.47 10.47 13.88
C ALA A 190 10.53 11.50 12.73
N LEU A 191 11.65 12.24 12.62
CA LEU A 191 11.92 13.15 11.50
C LEU A 191 11.97 12.39 10.17
N LEU A 192 12.68 11.26 10.15
CA LEU A 192 12.77 10.38 9.00
C LEU A 192 11.38 9.86 8.58
N ASP A 193 10.58 9.34 9.51
CA ASP A 193 9.23 8.81 9.24
C ASP A 193 8.31 9.90 8.67
N VAL A 194 8.32 11.11 9.25
CA VAL A 194 7.47 12.20 8.73
C VAL A 194 7.92 12.67 7.35
N TYR A 195 9.23 12.77 7.09
CA TYR A 195 9.73 13.14 5.76
C TYR A 195 9.38 12.10 4.71
N ALA A 196 9.52 10.81 5.02
CA ALA A 196 9.11 9.72 4.14
C ALA A 196 7.61 9.77 3.81
N LYS A 197 6.74 9.98 4.81
CA LYS A 197 5.28 10.11 4.63
C LYS A 197 4.83 11.43 3.96
N CYS A 198 5.71 12.42 3.91
CA CYS A 198 5.50 13.66 3.16
C CYS A 198 6.09 13.60 1.73
N HIS A 199 6.49 12.42 1.25
CA HIS A 199 7.19 12.24 -0.03
C HIS A 199 8.48 13.09 -0.18
N CYS A 200 9.08 13.52 0.93
CA CYS A 200 10.32 14.27 0.98
C CYS A 200 11.49 13.31 1.25
N VAL A 201 11.66 12.28 0.41
CA VAL A 201 12.56 11.16 0.72
C VAL A 201 14.03 11.60 0.79
N ASP A 202 14.46 12.56 -0.02
CA ASP A 202 15.83 13.09 0.05
C ASP A 202 16.14 13.71 1.42
N ASP A 203 15.16 14.37 2.06
CA ASP A 203 15.29 14.88 3.42
C ASP A 203 15.39 13.72 4.43
N ALA A 204 14.59 12.66 4.25
CA ALA A 204 14.65 11.47 5.09
C ALA A 204 16.01 10.74 4.99
N VAL A 205 16.55 10.59 3.78
CA VAL A 205 17.89 10.02 3.54
C VAL A 205 18.96 10.87 4.22
N ARG A 206 18.92 12.20 4.07
CA ARG A 206 19.88 13.10 4.73
C ARG A 206 19.85 12.97 6.25
N VAL A 207 18.65 12.94 6.86
CA VAL A 207 18.51 12.72 8.29
C VAL A 207 19.13 11.37 8.67
N PHE A 208 18.75 10.29 7.97
CA PHE A 208 19.30 8.95 8.21
C PHE A 208 20.83 8.93 8.15
N GLU A 209 21.43 9.46 7.09
CA GLU A 209 22.89 9.50 6.91
C GLU A 209 23.60 10.28 8.02
N SER A 210 23.02 11.41 8.46
CA SER A 210 23.58 12.25 9.52
C SER A 210 23.54 11.64 10.93
N MET A 211 22.73 10.60 11.15
CA MET A 211 22.61 9.96 12.46
C MET A 211 23.90 9.21 12.84
N PRO A 212 24.51 9.53 14.00
CA PRO A 212 25.75 8.87 14.44
C PRO A 212 25.52 7.39 14.79
N GLU A 213 24.39 7.09 15.42
CA GLU A 213 23.95 5.74 15.77
C GLU A 213 22.57 5.49 15.16
N LYS A 214 22.38 4.31 14.58
CA LYS A 214 21.13 3.89 13.93
C LYS A 214 20.64 2.63 14.61
N SER A 215 19.48 2.71 15.25
CA SER A 215 18.83 1.56 15.88
C SER A 215 18.12 0.69 14.85
N ASP A 216 17.74 -0.53 15.21
CA ASP A 216 16.95 -1.43 14.35
C ASP A 216 15.65 -0.78 13.87
N VAL A 217 15.03 0.06 14.72
CA VAL A 217 13.84 0.85 14.38
C VAL A 217 14.17 1.91 13.33
N THR A 218 15.33 2.55 13.40
CA THR A 218 15.79 3.55 12.42
C THR A 218 15.94 2.90 11.03
N TRP A 219 16.62 1.75 10.97
CA TRP A 219 16.80 1.00 9.73
C TRP A 219 15.47 0.50 9.15
N SER A 220 14.61 -0.06 10.01
CA SER A 220 13.28 -0.54 9.62
C SER A 220 12.42 0.61 9.06
N SER A 221 12.47 1.78 9.70
CA SER A 221 11.71 2.97 9.28
C SER A 221 12.22 3.54 7.96
N MET A 222 13.55 3.60 7.76
CA MET A 222 14.14 4.04 6.49
C MET A 222 13.75 3.13 5.34
N MET A 223 13.83 1.81 5.56
CA MET A 223 13.50 0.84 4.54
C MET A 223 12.01 0.85 4.19
N ALA A 224 11.14 0.93 5.19
CA ALA A 224 9.71 1.09 4.98
C ALA A 224 9.40 2.40 4.24
N GLY A 225 10.08 3.50 4.60
CA GLY A 225 9.95 4.80 3.94
C GLY A 225 10.34 4.77 2.46
N LEU A 226 11.44 4.10 2.11
CA LEU A 226 11.86 3.89 0.71
C LEU A 226 10.81 3.09 -0.08
N VAL A 227 10.34 1.98 0.48
CA VAL A 227 9.32 1.12 -0.15
C VAL A 227 7.98 1.84 -0.34
N GLN A 228 7.55 2.63 0.65
CA GLN A 228 6.33 3.45 0.56
C GLN A 228 6.41 4.54 -0.52
N ASN A 229 7.62 4.96 -0.90
CA ASN A 229 7.87 5.93 -1.94
C ASN A 229 8.30 5.29 -3.27
N GLU A 230 8.07 3.98 -3.43
CA GLU A 230 8.37 3.20 -4.65
C GLU A 230 9.86 3.16 -5.05
N LEU A 231 10.76 3.49 -4.12
CA LEU A 231 12.22 3.43 -4.29
C LEU A 231 12.74 2.04 -3.89
N TYR A 232 12.30 1.03 -4.64
CA TYR A 232 12.54 -0.37 -4.30
C TYR A 232 14.01 -0.79 -4.48
N GLU A 233 14.72 -0.26 -5.47
CA GLU A 233 16.14 -0.59 -5.72
C GLU A 233 17.04 -0.01 -4.61
N GLU A 234 16.72 1.19 -4.15
CA GLU A 234 17.37 1.85 -3.02
C GLU A 234 17.11 1.08 -1.72
N ALA A 235 15.89 0.56 -1.52
CA ALA A 235 15.57 -0.28 -0.37
C ALA A 235 16.38 -1.59 -0.36
N LEU A 236 16.54 -2.25 -1.51
CA LEU A 236 17.40 -3.45 -1.63
C LEU A 236 18.88 -3.10 -1.41
N SER A 237 19.34 -1.97 -1.94
CA SER A 237 20.71 -1.49 -1.72
C SER A 237 20.98 -1.19 -0.25
N LEU A 238 20.05 -0.56 0.45
CA LEU A 238 20.13 -0.29 1.88
C LEU A 238 20.15 -1.58 2.70
N PHE A 239 19.37 -2.58 2.30
CA PHE A 239 19.39 -3.90 2.94
C PHE A 239 20.77 -4.58 2.83
N LEU A 240 21.42 -4.51 1.68
CA LEU A 240 22.79 -5.03 1.51
C LEU A 240 23.79 -4.31 2.43
N VAL A 241 23.63 -3.00 2.65
CA VAL A 241 24.44 -2.26 3.62
C VAL A 241 24.17 -2.75 5.04
N ALA A 242 22.90 -2.89 5.43
CA ALA A 242 22.50 -3.38 6.75
C ALA A 242 23.07 -4.78 7.06
N GLN A 243 23.13 -5.66 6.06
CA GLN A 243 23.75 -6.98 6.18
C GLN A 243 25.27 -6.90 6.41
N ARG A 244 25.97 -5.99 5.72
CA ARG A 244 27.42 -5.81 5.87
C ARG A 244 27.81 -5.20 7.21
N THR A 245 26.93 -4.42 7.81
CA THR A 245 27.13 -3.83 9.14
C THR A 245 26.80 -4.80 10.29
N ASN A 246 26.53 -6.08 10.00
CA ASN A 246 26.14 -7.11 10.98
C ASN A 246 24.97 -6.69 11.89
N MET A 247 24.03 -5.89 11.35
CA MET A 247 22.82 -5.51 12.07
C MET A 247 21.91 -6.72 12.24
N GLU A 248 21.23 -6.83 13.38
CA GLU A 248 20.18 -7.82 13.57
C GLU A 248 19.01 -7.50 12.65
N ILE A 249 18.69 -8.41 11.74
CA ILE A 249 17.64 -8.21 10.75
C ILE A 249 16.28 -8.43 11.43
N SER A 250 15.52 -7.35 11.63
CA SER A 250 14.17 -7.43 12.20
C SER A 250 13.14 -7.95 11.18
N MET A 251 11.99 -8.42 11.68
CA MET A 251 10.86 -8.82 10.83
C MET A 251 10.37 -7.67 9.93
N PHE A 252 10.44 -6.42 10.41
CA PHE A 252 10.00 -5.24 9.66
C PHE A 252 10.91 -4.92 8.47
N VAL A 253 12.22 -5.10 8.64
CA VAL A 253 13.20 -5.04 7.56
C VAL A 253 12.86 -6.10 6.52
N ILE A 254 12.70 -7.36 6.94
CA ILE A 254 12.38 -8.47 6.02
C ILE A 254 11.10 -8.21 5.24
N SER A 255 10.01 -7.80 5.91
CA SER A 255 8.75 -7.46 5.22
C SER A 255 8.94 -6.35 4.18
N SER A 256 9.73 -5.33 4.49
CA SER A 256 10.02 -4.22 3.55
C SER A 256 10.82 -4.70 2.35
N VAL A 257 11.86 -5.51 2.56
CA VAL A 257 12.67 -6.10 1.47
C VAL A 257 11.84 -7.04 0.61
N LEU A 258 11.03 -7.91 1.21
CA LEU A 258 10.14 -8.80 0.48
C LEU A 258 9.14 -8.00 -0.37
N SER A 259 8.58 -6.92 0.18
CA SER A 259 7.70 -6.01 -0.57
C SER A 259 8.42 -5.38 -1.78
N ALA A 260 9.66 -4.90 -1.60
CA ALA A 260 10.50 -4.40 -2.69
C ALA A 260 10.77 -5.47 -3.76
N CYS A 261 11.13 -6.68 -3.36
CA CYS A 261 11.33 -7.81 -4.27
C CYS A 261 10.06 -8.13 -5.07
N ALA A 262 8.90 -8.11 -4.42
CA ALA A 262 7.61 -8.38 -5.06
C ALA A 262 7.24 -7.30 -6.09
N ALA A 263 7.52 -6.03 -5.77
CA ALA A 263 7.27 -4.90 -6.67
C ALA A 263 8.17 -4.94 -7.91
N LEU A 264 9.47 -5.22 -7.73
CA LEU A 264 10.45 -5.35 -8.81
C LEU A 264 10.35 -6.67 -9.58
N ALA A 265 9.54 -7.62 -9.12
CA ALA A 265 9.51 -9.00 -9.59
C ALA A 265 10.89 -9.71 -9.50
N ALA A 266 11.66 -9.37 -8.46
CA ALA A 266 13.02 -9.85 -8.20
C ALA A 266 12.99 -11.23 -7.49
N LEU A 267 12.80 -12.29 -8.28
CA LEU A 267 12.62 -13.66 -7.76
C LEU A 267 13.87 -14.20 -7.05
N ILE A 268 15.06 -13.85 -7.53
CA ILE A 268 16.32 -14.38 -7.00
C ILE A 268 16.57 -13.80 -5.62
N GLU A 269 16.48 -12.48 -5.48
CA GLU A 269 16.57 -11.72 -4.23
C GLU A 269 15.49 -12.19 -3.26
N GLY A 270 14.24 -12.36 -3.73
CA GLY A 270 13.15 -12.92 -2.93
C GLY A 270 13.49 -14.30 -2.33
N LYS A 271 14.12 -15.19 -3.10
CA LYS A 271 14.57 -16.51 -2.60
C LYS A 271 15.73 -16.39 -1.59
N GLN A 272 16.65 -15.44 -1.79
CA GLN A 272 17.72 -15.19 -0.83
C GLN A 272 17.15 -14.70 0.51
N VAL A 273 16.18 -13.78 0.47
CA VAL A 273 15.50 -13.28 1.67
C VAL A 273 14.66 -14.37 2.34
N HIS A 274 14.01 -15.25 1.57
CA HIS A 274 13.33 -16.42 2.14
C HIS A 274 14.30 -17.36 2.88
N ALA A 275 15.51 -17.56 2.37
CA ALA A 275 16.53 -18.32 3.10
C ALA A 275 16.98 -17.60 4.40
N ILE A 276 17.01 -16.27 4.41
CA ILE A 276 17.28 -15.48 5.62
C ILE A 276 16.16 -15.68 6.65
N VAL A 277 14.88 -15.66 6.23
CA VAL A 277 13.72 -15.92 7.11
C VAL A 277 13.86 -17.25 7.85
N HIS A 278 14.30 -18.30 7.16
CA HIS A 278 14.58 -19.59 7.80
C HIS A 278 15.73 -19.52 8.81
N LYS A 279 16.83 -18.83 8.46
CA LYS A 279 17.99 -18.69 9.34
C LYS A 279 17.70 -17.87 10.60
N THR A 280 16.83 -16.86 10.51
CA THR A 280 16.47 -15.97 11.63
C THR A 280 15.30 -16.51 12.45
N GLY A 281 14.68 -17.63 12.05
CA GLY A 281 13.57 -18.25 12.78
C GLY A 281 12.21 -17.56 12.60
N PHE A 282 12.05 -16.66 11.62
CA PHE A 282 10.77 -15.96 11.38
C PHE A 282 9.78 -16.74 10.52
N VAL A 283 10.04 -18.02 10.24
CA VAL A 283 9.19 -18.87 9.38
C VAL A 283 7.77 -19.05 9.91
N ALA A 284 7.60 -19.06 11.23
CA ALA A 284 6.29 -19.23 11.87
C ALA A 284 5.44 -17.94 11.87
N ASN A 285 6.00 -16.79 11.50
CA ASN A 285 5.29 -15.51 11.54
C ASN A 285 4.32 -15.37 10.35
N GLU A 286 3.04 -15.13 10.62
CA GLU A 286 1.98 -15.09 9.63
C GLU A 286 2.09 -13.90 8.65
N TYR A 287 2.68 -12.79 9.07
CA TYR A 287 2.92 -11.60 8.23
C TYR A 287 4.11 -11.80 7.29
N ILE A 288 5.16 -12.49 7.76
CA ILE A 288 6.28 -12.90 6.90
C ILE A 288 5.82 -13.92 5.87
N ALA A 289 5.04 -14.93 6.28
CA ALA A 289 4.42 -15.87 5.35
C ALA A 289 3.57 -15.15 4.29
N SER A 290 2.76 -14.16 4.69
CA SER A 290 1.99 -13.32 3.74
C SER A 290 2.88 -12.60 2.75
N SER A 291 4.00 -12.02 3.22
CA SER A 291 4.96 -11.31 2.37
C SER A 291 5.66 -12.26 1.39
N LEU A 292 6.02 -13.47 1.82
CA LEU A 292 6.62 -14.50 0.98
C LEU A 292 5.66 -15.01 -0.10
N VAL A 293 4.39 -15.27 0.26
CA VAL A 293 3.35 -15.62 -0.71
C VAL A 293 3.19 -14.53 -1.77
N ASP A 294 3.21 -13.25 -1.38
CA ASP A 294 3.12 -12.10 -2.29
C ASP A 294 4.32 -12.03 -3.24
N VAL A 295 5.55 -12.19 -2.73
CA VAL A 295 6.77 -12.22 -3.55
C VAL A 295 6.67 -13.30 -4.61
N TYR A 296 6.42 -14.55 -4.19
CA TYR A 296 6.38 -15.66 -5.14
C TYR A 296 5.27 -15.51 -6.17
N ALA A 297 4.09 -15.02 -5.78
CA ALA A 297 3.01 -14.73 -6.72
C ALA A 297 3.41 -13.62 -7.70
N LYS A 298 3.86 -12.45 -7.23
CA LYS A 298 4.22 -11.32 -8.10
C LYS A 298 5.46 -11.55 -8.98
N CYS A 299 6.29 -12.54 -8.62
CA CYS A 299 7.44 -13.00 -9.41
C CYS A 299 7.12 -14.18 -10.35
N GLY A 300 5.86 -14.58 -10.48
CA GLY A 300 5.44 -15.59 -11.44
C GLY A 300 5.60 -17.04 -10.98
N SER A 301 5.86 -17.28 -9.69
CA SER A 301 6.09 -18.59 -9.08
C SER A 301 4.93 -19.01 -8.18
N ILE A 302 3.75 -19.19 -8.78
CA ILE A 302 2.52 -19.49 -8.02
C ILE A 302 2.56 -20.85 -7.29
N LYS A 303 3.36 -21.80 -7.79
CA LYS A 303 3.54 -23.12 -7.16
C LYS A 303 4.23 -22.97 -5.81
N GLU A 304 5.32 -22.20 -5.75
CA GLU A 304 6.06 -21.88 -4.53
C GLU A 304 5.25 -20.97 -3.60
N SER A 305 4.53 -19.99 -4.14
CA SER A 305 3.59 -19.15 -3.38
C SER A 305 2.57 -20.03 -2.64
N HIS A 306 1.98 -21.00 -3.34
CA HIS A 306 1.03 -21.92 -2.73
C HIS A 306 1.67 -22.93 -1.77
N ALA A 307 2.93 -23.32 -1.97
CA ALA A 307 3.67 -24.16 -1.03
C ALA A 307 3.86 -23.43 0.32
N VAL A 308 4.35 -22.19 0.30
CA VAL A 308 4.49 -21.36 1.51
C VAL A 308 3.15 -21.17 2.21
N PHE A 309 2.08 -20.90 1.45
CA PHE A 309 0.73 -20.79 2.03
C PHE A 309 0.31 -22.09 2.74
N ARG A 310 0.56 -23.27 2.16
CA ARG A 310 0.18 -24.54 2.78
C ARG A 310 1.00 -24.82 4.04
N GLU A 311 2.30 -24.54 4.01
CA GLU A 311 3.25 -24.80 5.09
C GLU A 311 3.06 -23.87 6.30
N ALA A 312 2.48 -22.68 6.12
CA ALA A 312 2.20 -21.77 7.22
C ALA A 312 1.29 -22.41 8.28
N GLU A 313 1.75 -22.51 9.53
CA GLU A 313 0.99 -23.12 10.64
C GLU A 313 -0.23 -22.25 10.99
N GLU A 314 0.01 -20.95 11.21
CA GLU A 314 -1.03 -19.97 11.45
C GLU A 314 -1.32 -19.14 10.20
N LYS A 315 -2.60 -18.89 9.94
CA LYS A 315 -3.04 -18.11 8.77
C LYS A 315 -3.96 -16.99 9.22
N ASN A 316 -3.54 -15.75 9.02
CA ASN A 316 -4.41 -14.59 9.20
C ASN A 316 -5.20 -14.28 7.90
N VAL A 317 -6.18 -13.37 7.99
CA VAL A 317 -6.97 -12.92 6.83
C VAL A 317 -6.08 -12.38 5.70
N VAL A 318 -4.96 -11.73 6.05
CA VAL A 318 -4.01 -11.19 5.06
C VAL A 318 -3.40 -12.30 4.21
N LEU A 319 -2.92 -13.39 4.82
CA LEU A 319 -2.33 -14.53 4.12
C LEU A 319 -3.33 -15.20 3.16
N TRP A 320 -4.59 -15.37 3.60
CA TRP A 320 -5.67 -15.87 2.75
C TRP A 320 -5.91 -14.95 1.55
N ASN A 321 -6.04 -13.64 1.79
CA ASN A 321 -6.27 -12.66 0.74
C ASN A 321 -5.11 -12.61 -0.27
N THR A 322 -3.86 -12.66 0.20
CA THR A 322 -2.68 -12.66 -0.66
C THR A 322 -2.67 -13.89 -1.58
N MET A 323 -3.00 -15.08 -1.07
CA MET A 323 -3.04 -16.29 -1.90
C MET A 323 -4.22 -16.26 -2.90
N ILE A 324 -5.42 -15.80 -2.49
CA ILE A 324 -6.57 -15.63 -3.39
C ILE A 324 -6.23 -14.66 -4.52
N SER A 325 -5.64 -13.50 -4.19
CA SER A 325 -5.17 -12.51 -5.15
C SER A 325 -4.08 -13.07 -6.07
N GLY A 326 -3.14 -13.85 -5.52
CA GLY A 326 -2.12 -14.56 -6.28
C GLY A 326 -2.72 -15.49 -7.34
N PHE A 327 -3.72 -16.30 -6.97
CA PHE A 327 -4.42 -17.15 -7.95
C PHE A 327 -5.18 -16.32 -9.00
N ALA A 328 -5.86 -15.25 -8.60
CA ALA A 328 -6.54 -14.35 -9.52
C ALA A 328 -5.58 -13.78 -10.58
N ARG A 329 -4.43 -13.25 -10.15
CA ARG A 329 -3.39 -12.69 -11.03
C ARG A 329 -2.82 -13.72 -12.01
N HIS A 330 -2.85 -15.00 -11.66
CA HIS A 330 -2.35 -16.11 -12.48
C HIS A 330 -3.41 -16.77 -13.36
N ALA A 331 -4.59 -16.17 -13.48
CA ALA A 331 -5.75 -16.72 -14.19
C ALA A 331 -6.19 -18.10 -13.65
N LYS A 332 -5.99 -18.34 -12.35
CA LYS A 332 -6.39 -19.55 -11.63
C LYS A 332 -7.67 -19.30 -10.82
N SER A 333 -8.72 -18.83 -11.49
CA SER A 333 -9.92 -18.32 -10.82
C SER A 333 -10.71 -19.40 -10.08
N LEU A 334 -10.63 -20.66 -10.51
CA LEU A 334 -11.27 -21.77 -9.78
C LEU A 334 -10.58 -21.99 -8.44
N GLU A 335 -9.25 -22.01 -8.42
CA GLU A 335 -8.47 -22.14 -7.19
C GLU A 335 -8.70 -20.95 -6.24
N ALA A 336 -8.82 -19.74 -6.77
CA ALA A 336 -9.18 -18.56 -5.99
C ALA A 336 -10.56 -18.71 -5.31
N MET A 337 -11.57 -19.17 -6.07
CA MET A 337 -12.93 -19.40 -5.54
C MET A 337 -12.97 -20.53 -4.51
N ILE A 338 -12.28 -21.65 -4.75
CA ILE A 338 -12.18 -22.76 -3.80
C ILE A 338 -11.59 -22.27 -2.47
N LEU A 339 -10.54 -21.44 -2.55
CA LEU A 339 -9.88 -20.92 -1.37
C LEU A 339 -10.76 -19.92 -0.60
N PHE A 340 -11.56 -19.12 -1.30
CA PHE A 340 -12.56 -18.24 -0.70
C PHE A 340 -13.69 -19.00 0.02
N GLU A 341 -14.24 -20.05 -0.61
CA GLU A 341 -15.25 -20.90 0.05
C GLU A 341 -14.65 -21.60 1.28
N LYS A 342 -13.40 -22.09 1.17
CA LYS A 342 -12.70 -22.70 2.30
C LYS A 342 -12.49 -21.72 3.45
N MET A 343 -12.09 -20.48 3.17
CA MET A 343 -11.93 -19.41 4.17
C MET A 343 -13.22 -19.22 4.98
N GLN A 344 -14.37 -19.18 4.32
CA GLN A 344 -15.67 -19.04 4.99
C GLN A 344 -16.02 -20.29 5.83
N GLN A 345 -15.76 -21.48 5.32
CA GLN A 345 -16.03 -22.75 6.02
C GLN A 345 -15.25 -22.89 7.34
N ILE A 346 -14.06 -22.28 7.43
CA ILE A 346 -13.26 -22.24 8.65
C ILE A 346 -13.53 -21.00 9.50
N PHE A 347 -14.66 -20.31 9.26
CA PHE A 347 -15.11 -19.12 9.99
C PHE A 347 -14.16 -17.92 9.95
N PHE A 348 -13.33 -17.82 8.91
CA PHE A 348 -12.62 -16.59 8.60
C PHE A 348 -13.54 -15.66 7.80
N TYR A 349 -13.76 -14.46 8.31
CA TYR A 349 -14.65 -13.48 7.68
C TYR A 349 -13.94 -12.78 6.51
N PRO A 350 -14.48 -12.88 5.28
CA PRO A 350 -14.06 -12.05 4.17
C PRO A 350 -14.12 -10.56 4.51
N ASN A 351 -13.15 -9.80 4.01
CA ASN A 351 -13.17 -8.34 4.08
C ASN A 351 -13.18 -7.74 2.67
N GLU A 352 -13.13 -6.41 2.57
CA GLU A 352 -13.08 -5.67 1.29
C GLU A 352 -11.97 -6.19 0.35
N VAL A 353 -10.78 -6.51 0.88
CA VAL A 353 -9.66 -7.01 0.07
C VAL A 353 -9.93 -8.43 -0.46
N THR A 354 -10.63 -9.26 0.31
CA THR A 354 -11.05 -10.60 -0.11
C THR A 354 -11.99 -10.52 -1.32
N TYR A 355 -13.02 -9.68 -1.24
CA TYR A 355 -13.99 -9.51 -2.32
C TYR A 355 -13.37 -8.87 -3.56
N LEU A 356 -12.48 -7.88 -3.40
CA LEU A 356 -11.71 -7.35 -4.51
C LEU A 356 -10.93 -8.44 -5.26
N SER A 357 -10.28 -9.36 -4.53
CA SER A 357 -9.50 -10.45 -5.12
C SER A 357 -10.38 -11.43 -5.91
N ILE A 358 -11.57 -11.75 -5.41
CA ILE A 358 -12.52 -12.65 -6.08
C ILE A 358 -13.21 -12.00 -7.27
N LEU A 359 -13.55 -10.71 -7.19
CA LEU A 359 -14.07 -9.98 -8.34
C LEU A 359 -13.02 -9.83 -9.43
N SER A 360 -11.74 -9.59 -9.07
CA SER A 360 -10.64 -9.61 -10.04
C SER A 360 -10.49 -10.98 -10.71
N ALA A 361 -10.62 -12.08 -9.95
CA ALA A 361 -10.62 -13.43 -10.51
C ALA A 361 -11.79 -13.66 -11.49
N CYS A 362 -12.97 -13.10 -11.20
CA CYS A 362 -14.12 -13.13 -12.12
C CYS A 362 -13.86 -12.28 -13.37
N ALA A 363 -13.24 -11.10 -13.23
CA ALA A 363 -12.87 -10.21 -14.33
C ALA A 363 -11.90 -10.87 -15.31
N HIS A 364 -10.90 -11.59 -14.80
CA HIS A 364 -9.91 -12.27 -15.63
C HIS A 364 -10.43 -13.49 -16.40
N MET A 365 -11.61 -14.01 -16.06
CA MET A 365 -12.22 -15.17 -16.73
C MET A 365 -13.61 -14.86 -17.29
N GLY A 366 -14.04 -13.60 -17.28
CA GLY A 366 -15.33 -13.18 -17.84
C GLY A 366 -16.55 -13.79 -17.11
N LEU A 367 -16.42 -14.13 -15.83
CA LEU A 367 -17.45 -14.85 -15.08
C LEU A 367 -18.54 -13.90 -14.56
N VAL A 368 -19.35 -13.33 -15.45
CA VAL A 368 -20.35 -12.29 -15.13
C VAL A 368 -21.30 -12.69 -14.01
N HIS A 369 -21.90 -13.88 -14.10
CA HIS A 369 -22.88 -14.35 -13.10
C HIS A 369 -22.26 -14.50 -11.72
N LYS A 370 -21.05 -15.07 -11.63
CA LYS A 370 -20.34 -15.21 -10.34
C LYS A 370 -19.90 -13.85 -9.81
N GLY A 371 -19.42 -12.96 -10.69
CA GLY A 371 -19.06 -11.58 -10.33
C GLY A 371 -20.23 -10.83 -9.69
N LYS A 372 -21.41 -10.83 -10.35
CA LYS A 372 -22.63 -10.23 -9.80
C LYS A 372 -23.03 -10.87 -8.46
N LYS A 373 -23.00 -12.20 -8.36
CA LYS A 373 -23.28 -12.93 -7.11
C LYS A 373 -22.38 -12.46 -5.97
N TYR A 374 -21.06 -12.46 -6.16
CA TYR A 374 -20.11 -12.06 -5.11
C TYR A 374 -20.21 -10.57 -4.77
N PHE A 375 -20.47 -9.71 -5.75
CA PHE A 375 -20.67 -8.28 -5.52
C PHE A 375 -21.89 -8.01 -4.62
N GLU A 376 -23.00 -8.73 -4.83
CA GLU A 376 -24.18 -8.65 -3.96
C GLU A 376 -23.95 -9.27 -2.58
N MET A 377 -23.26 -10.40 -2.53
CA MET A 377 -22.96 -11.15 -1.30
C MET A 377 -22.15 -10.29 -0.31
N MET A 378 -21.23 -9.47 -0.82
CA MET A 378 -20.44 -8.52 -0.03
C MET A 378 -21.31 -7.64 0.88
N SER A 379 -22.39 -7.07 0.34
CA SER A 379 -23.28 -6.19 1.10
C SER A 379 -24.36 -6.95 1.86
N LYS A 380 -24.94 -7.99 1.27
CA LYS A 380 -26.07 -8.72 1.87
C LYS A 380 -25.65 -9.61 3.04
N ASP A 381 -24.52 -10.32 2.90
CA ASP A 381 -24.16 -11.39 3.82
C ASP A 381 -23.03 -10.98 4.78
N HIS A 382 -22.25 -9.96 4.42
CA HIS A 382 -21.07 -9.52 5.21
C HIS A 382 -21.10 -8.05 5.63
N ASP A 383 -22.15 -7.30 5.31
CA ASP A 383 -22.32 -5.88 5.67
C ASP A 383 -21.12 -5.00 5.24
N LEU A 384 -20.53 -5.32 4.08
CA LEU A 384 -19.43 -4.57 3.51
C LEU A 384 -19.95 -3.67 2.37
N ALA A 385 -19.66 -2.37 2.47
CA ALA A 385 -20.01 -1.40 1.44
C ALA A 385 -19.03 -1.51 0.25
N PRO A 386 -19.51 -1.67 -1.01
CA PRO A 386 -18.62 -1.73 -2.16
C PRO A 386 -17.91 -0.40 -2.39
N ASN A 387 -16.58 -0.42 -2.35
CA ASN A 387 -15.73 0.74 -2.63
C ASN A 387 -15.38 0.86 -4.14
N VAL A 388 -14.62 1.89 -4.49
CA VAL A 388 -14.18 2.19 -5.88
C VAL A 388 -13.53 1.01 -6.60
N PHE A 389 -12.76 0.18 -5.91
CA PHE A 389 -12.07 -0.94 -6.52
C PHE A 389 -13.02 -2.08 -6.90
N HIS A 390 -14.06 -2.34 -6.08
CA HIS A 390 -15.07 -3.35 -6.39
C HIS A 390 -15.88 -2.99 -7.64
N TYR A 391 -16.30 -1.72 -7.75
CA TYR A 391 -16.96 -1.22 -8.96
C TYR A 391 -16.03 -1.30 -10.18
N SER A 392 -14.73 -1.03 -10.02
CA SER A 392 -13.77 -1.13 -11.12
C SER A 392 -13.67 -2.55 -11.66
N CYS A 393 -13.66 -3.57 -10.79
CA CYS A 393 -13.70 -4.97 -11.23
C CYS A 393 -15.01 -5.31 -11.93
N MET A 394 -16.16 -4.80 -11.45
CA MET A 394 -17.45 -5.04 -12.10
C MET A 394 -17.57 -4.39 -13.48
N VAL A 395 -17.04 -3.17 -13.65
CA VAL A 395 -16.92 -2.52 -14.96
C VAL A 395 -16.04 -3.35 -15.89
N ASP A 396 -14.90 -3.87 -15.40
CA ASP A 396 -14.01 -4.73 -16.18
C ASP A 396 -14.69 -6.05 -16.59
N ILE A 397 -15.42 -6.70 -15.67
CA ILE A 397 -16.21 -7.92 -15.95
C ILE A 397 -17.24 -7.67 -17.06
N LEU A 398 -18.05 -6.61 -16.93
CA LEU A 398 -19.11 -6.30 -17.88
C LEU A 398 -18.54 -5.84 -19.23
N GLY A 399 -17.52 -4.98 -19.20
CA GLY A 399 -16.85 -4.47 -20.39
C GLY A 399 -16.23 -5.60 -21.22
N ARG A 400 -15.38 -6.44 -20.60
CA ARG A 400 -14.68 -7.54 -21.29
C ARG A 400 -15.60 -8.63 -21.83
N THR A 401 -16.85 -8.68 -21.38
CA THR A 401 -17.86 -9.65 -21.86
C THR A 401 -18.85 -9.04 -22.86
N GLY A 402 -18.60 -7.80 -23.30
CA GLY A 402 -19.41 -7.12 -24.32
C GLY A 402 -20.66 -6.46 -23.79
N ARG A 403 -20.90 -6.48 -22.48
CA ARG A 403 -22.03 -5.81 -21.81
C ARG A 403 -21.73 -4.34 -21.59
N ILE A 404 -21.35 -3.64 -22.66
CA ILE A 404 -20.85 -2.26 -22.64
C ILE A 404 -21.88 -1.30 -22.03
N ASN A 405 -23.15 -1.44 -22.40
CA ASN A 405 -24.23 -0.59 -21.87
C ASN A 405 -24.47 -0.83 -20.38
N GLU A 406 -24.48 -2.10 -19.92
CA GLU A 406 -24.59 -2.40 -18.48
C GLU A 406 -23.39 -1.83 -17.69
N ALA A 407 -22.18 -1.89 -18.27
CA ALA A 407 -20.99 -1.30 -17.66
C ALA A 407 -21.11 0.23 -17.54
N LYS A 408 -21.64 0.90 -18.57
CA LYS A 408 -21.90 2.34 -18.56
C LYS A 408 -22.96 2.72 -17.54
N GLU A 409 -24.07 1.98 -17.48
CA GLU A 409 -25.10 2.18 -16.47
C GLU A 409 -24.57 2.01 -15.04
N LEU A 410 -23.67 1.03 -14.83
CA LEU A 410 -23.05 0.82 -13.53
C LEU A 410 -22.21 2.02 -13.10
N ILE A 411 -21.45 2.60 -14.05
CA ILE A 411 -20.68 3.84 -13.81
C ILE A 411 -21.63 5.01 -13.49
N ASP A 412 -22.78 5.10 -14.14
CA ASP A 412 -23.73 6.19 -13.91
C ASP A 412 -24.49 6.09 -12.58
N LYS A 413 -24.67 4.88 -12.06
CA LYS A 413 -25.43 4.60 -10.82
C LYS A 413 -24.59 4.57 -9.55
N MET A 414 -23.26 4.55 -9.65
CA MET A 414 -22.39 4.40 -8.48
C MET A 414 -22.31 5.68 -7.64
N PRO A 415 -21.98 5.59 -6.33
CA PRO A 415 -22.11 6.71 -5.39
C PRO A 415 -20.95 7.72 -5.41
N PHE A 416 -20.00 7.60 -6.35
CA PHE A 416 -18.81 8.44 -6.46
C PHE A 416 -18.40 8.60 -7.94
N GLU A 417 -17.45 9.48 -8.23
CA GLU A 417 -16.96 9.67 -9.60
C GLU A 417 -16.10 8.50 -10.10
N ALA A 418 -16.21 8.18 -11.38
CA ALA A 418 -15.42 7.12 -12.02
C ALA A 418 -13.95 7.49 -12.09
N THR A 419 -13.10 6.50 -11.80
CA THR A 419 -11.65 6.64 -11.95
C THR A 419 -11.23 6.52 -13.42
N ALA A 420 -10.04 7.01 -13.75
CA ALA A 420 -9.43 6.80 -15.06
C ALA A 420 -9.35 5.31 -15.42
N SER A 421 -9.07 4.42 -14.46
CA SER A 421 -9.03 2.98 -14.72
C SER A 421 -10.38 2.42 -15.19
N MET A 422 -11.51 2.86 -14.62
CA MET A 422 -12.84 2.39 -15.03
C MET A 422 -13.17 2.81 -16.47
N TRP A 423 -12.95 4.09 -16.79
CA TRP A 423 -13.16 4.59 -18.14
C TRP A 423 -12.20 3.97 -19.15
N GLY A 424 -10.94 3.74 -18.74
CA GLY A 424 -9.92 3.05 -19.54
C GLY A 424 -10.32 1.61 -19.87
N SER A 425 -10.80 0.85 -18.88
CA SER A 425 -11.36 -0.49 -19.10
C SER A 425 -12.55 -0.46 -20.06
N LEU A 426 -13.49 0.45 -19.86
CA LEU A 426 -14.67 0.58 -20.73
C LEU A 426 -14.29 0.95 -22.17
N LEU A 427 -13.37 1.91 -22.35
CA LEU A 427 -12.87 2.33 -23.66
C LEU A 427 -12.14 1.17 -24.38
N ALA A 428 -11.32 0.41 -23.65
CA ALA A 428 -10.64 -0.77 -24.19
C ALA A 428 -11.64 -1.84 -24.63
N SER A 429 -12.70 -2.08 -23.86
CA SER A 429 -13.79 -2.97 -24.25
C SER A 429 -14.55 -2.48 -25.48
N CYS A 430 -14.81 -1.17 -25.59
CA CYS A 430 -15.46 -0.59 -26.76
C CYS A 430 -14.65 -0.81 -28.05
N LYS A 431 -13.31 -0.86 -27.98
CA LYS A 431 -12.46 -1.25 -29.12
C LYS A 431 -12.74 -2.66 -29.60
N VAL A 432 -12.86 -3.61 -28.68
CA VAL A 432 -13.09 -5.03 -29.00
C VAL A 432 -14.48 -5.22 -29.60
N TYR A 433 -15.49 -4.59 -29.01
CA TYR A 433 -16.90 -4.75 -29.40
C TYR A 433 -17.40 -3.68 -30.38
N ARG A 434 -16.51 -2.84 -30.90
CA ARG A 434 -16.79 -1.79 -31.91
C ARG A 434 -17.93 -0.83 -31.52
N ASN A 435 -18.10 -0.54 -30.23
CA ASN A 435 -19.11 0.40 -29.74
C ASN A 435 -18.52 1.83 -29.71
N VAL A 436 -18.73 2.59 -30.79
CA VAL A 436 -18.13 3.92 -30.93
C VAL A 436 -18.80 4.97 -30.03
N GLU A 437 -20.11 4.86 -29.80
CA GLU A 437 -20.87 5.82 -29.00
C GLU A 437 -20.36 5.89 -27.56
N VAL A 438 -20.24 4.74 -26.89
CA VAL A 438 -19.73 4.68 -25.51
C VAL A 438 -18.22 4.97 -25.47
N ALA A 439 -17.47 4.60 -26.52
CA ALA A 439 -16.05 4.95 -26.63
C ALA A 439 -15.80 6.46 -26.60
N GLU A 440 -16.59 7.25 -27.33
CA GLU A 440 -16.44 8.71 -27.37
C GLU A 440 -16.73 9.34 -26.01
N VAL A 441 -17.73 8.83 -25.28
CA VAL A 441 -18.04 9.27 -23.91
C VAL A 441 -16.89 8.94 -22.95
N ALA A 442 -16.40 7.70 -22.98
CA ALA A 442 -15.31 7.25 -22.11
C ALA A 442 -14.00 8.01 -22.40
N ALA A 443 -13.67 8.23 -23.66
CA ALA A 443 -12.47 8.97 -24.06
C ALA A 443 -12.53 10.44 -23.61
N ARG A 444 -13.69 11.11 -23.75
CA ARG A 444 -13.87 12.49 -23.28
C ARG A 444 -13.61 12.60 -21.77
N LYS A 445 -14.17 11.68 -20.99
CA LYS A 445 -13.94 11.63 -19.54
C LYS A 445 -12.48 11.35 -19.20
N LEU A 446 -11.80 10.48 -19.94
CA LEU A 446 -10.37 10.24 -19.78
C LEU A 446 -9.50 11.46 -20.10
N PHE A 447 -9.89 12.28 -21.08
CA PHE A 447 -9.17 13.52 -21.41
C PHE A 447 -9.34 14.60 -20.33
N GLU A 448 -10.48 14.61 -19.63
CA GLU A 448 -10.71 15.46 -18.46
C GLU A 448 -9.83 15.03 -17.27
N ILE A 449 -9.74 13.72 -17.00
CA ILE A 449 -9.02 13.17 -15.83
C ILE A 449 -7.50 13.09 -16.06
N GLU A 450 -7.08 12.67 -17.25
CA GLU A 450 -5.67 12.41 -17.61
C GLU A 450 -5.29 13.08 -18.95
N PRO A 451 -5.23 14.42 -19.02
CA PRO A 451 -4.98 15.14 -20.28
C PRO A 451 -3.64 14.79 -20.93
N ASN A 452 -2.65 14.40 -20.12
CA ASN A 452 -1.29 14.08 -20.57
C ASN A 452 -1.09 12.59 -20.95
N ASN A 453 -2.14 11.77 -20.88
CA ASN A 453 -2.04 10.36 -21.22
C ASN A 453 -2.28 10.13 -22.74
N ALA A 454 -1.17 9.93 -23.46
CA ALA A 454 -1.20 9.67 -24.90
C ALA A 454 -1.91 8.35 -25.25
N GLY A 455 -1.92 7.38 -24.32
CA GLY A 455 -2.54 6.07 -24.50
C GLY A 455 -4.04 6.18 -24.80
N ASN A 456 -4.75 7.10 -24.13
CA ASN A 456 -6.18 7.32 -24.31
C ASN A 456 -6.50 7.81 -25.74
N HIS A 457 -5.67 8.73 -26.26
CA HIS A 457 -5.80 9.24 -27.63
C HIS A 457 -5.52 8.17 -28.68
N VAL A 458 -4.45 7.37 -28.46
CA VAL A 458 -4.10 6.24 -29.34
C VAL A 458 -5.21 5.20 -29.33
N LEU A 459 -5.81 4.91 -28.17
CA LEU A 459 -6.89 3.94 -28.05
C LEU A 459 -8.13 4.41 -28.81
N LEU A 460 -8.57 5.66 -28.64
CA LEU A 460 -9.69 6.21 -29.41
C LEU A 460 -9.40 6.21 -30.92
N SER A 461 -8.20 6.62 -31.33
CA SER A 461 -7.79 6.56 -32.74
C SER A 461 -7.84 5.13 -33.29
N ASN A 462 -7.47 4.13 -32.50
CA ASN A 462 -7.55 2.72 -32.90
C ASN A 462 -9.00 2.24 -33.03
N ILE A 463 -9.93 2.77 -32.21
CA ILE A 463 -11.37 2.48 -32.30
C ILE A 463 -11.95 3.07 -33.58
N TYR A 464 -11.59 4.30 -33.95
CA TYR A 464 -11.99 4.88 -35.22
C TYR A 464 -11.45 4.10 -36.41
N ALA A 465 -10.18 3.68 -36.36
CA ALA A 465 -9.56 2.87 -37.40
C ALA A 465 -10.28 1.52 -37.59
N SER A 466 -10.60 0.80 -36.49
CA SER A 466 -11.29 -0.50 -36.56
C SER A 466 -12.75 -0.40 -37.06
N ASN A 467 -13.31 0.81 -37.10
CA ASN A 467 -14.64 1.12 -37.63
C ASN A 467 -14.60 1.84 -39.00
N GLY A 468 -13.42 1.97 -39.64
CA GLY A 468 -13.28 2.63 -40.94
C GLY A 468 -13.48 4.15 -40.94
N ARG A 469 -13.52 4.79 -39.76
CA ARG A 469 -13.69 6.24 -39.58
C ARG A 469 -12.36 7.00 -39.72
N TRP A 470 -11.77 7.01 -40.91
CA TRP A 470 -10.41 7.54 -41.14
C TRP A 470 -10.25 9.06 -40.93
N GLU A 471 -11.32 9.84 -41.13
CA GLU A 471 -11.30 11.28 -40.84
C GLU A 471 -11.15 11.56 -39.33
N ASP A 472 -11.83 10.77 -38.51
CA ASP A 472 -11.73 10.86 -37.05
C ASP A 472 -10.37 10.33 -36.54
N VAL A 473 -9.78 9.34 -37.22
CA VAL A 473 -8.39 8.90 -36.99
C VAL A 473 -7.42 10.07 -37.20
N ALA A 474 -7.55 10.79 -38.33
CA ALA A 474 -6.71 11.93 -38.63
C ALA A 474 -6.88 13.05 -37.57
N SER A 475 -8.11 13.29 -37.14
CA SER A 475 -8.44 14.28 -36.10
C SER A 475 -7.85 13.90 -34.73
N ALA A 476 -8.02 12.65 -34.29
CA ALA A 476 -7.46 12.14 -33.04
C ALA A 476 -5.92 12.16 -33.03
N ARG A 477 -5.28 11.83 -34.15
CA ARG A 477 -3.82 11.91 -34.30
C ARG A 477 -3.31 13.35 -34.31
N LYS A 478 -4.07 14.29 -34.89
CA LYS A 478 -3.75 15.73 -34.87
C LYS A 478 -3.78 16.26 -33.44
N LEU A 479 -4.81 15.90 -32.66
CA LEU A 479 -4.93 16.25 -31.24
C LEU A 479 -3.75 15.72 -30.42
N LEU A 480 -3.32 14.48 -30.66
CA LEU A 480 -2.15 13.90 -30.00
C LEU A 480 -0.84 14.63 -30.34
N LYS A 481 -0.67 15.11 -31.58
CA LYS A 481 0.52 15.88 -31.97
C LYS A 481 0.56 17.27 -31.33
N SER A 482 -0.61 17.85 -31.04
CA SER A 482 -0.73 19.15 -30.38
C SER A 482 -0.69 19.08 -28.85
N SER A 483 -0.76 17.89 -28.25
CA SER A 483 -0.70 17.72 -26.80
C SER A 483 0.73 17.44 -26.31
N GLU A 484 1.01 17.74 -25.05
CA GLU A 484 2.28 17.41 -24.39
C GLU A 484 2.39 15.92 -23.99
N ALA A 485 1.43 15.10 -24.42
CA ALA A 485 1.28 13.73 -23.98
C ALA A 485 2.41 12.83 -24.50
N LYS A 486 3.13 12.17 -23.58
CA LYS A 486 4.23 11.25 -23.93
C LYS A 486 3.71 9.84 -24.12
N LYS A 487 4.02 9.22 -25.27
CA LYS A 487 3.73 7.81 -25.54
C LYS A 487 4.69 6.92 -24.74
N GLU A 488 4.14 6.11 -23.85
CA GLU A 488 4.91 5.04 -23.19
C GLU A 488 5.34 3.99 -24.22
N ARG A 489 6.61 3.58 -24.18
CA ARG A 489 7.15 2.58 -25.09
C ARG A 489 7.01 1.19 -24.47
N GLY A 490 6.57 0.23 -25.29
CA GLY A 490 6.55 -1.18 -24.89
C GLY A 490 7.97 -1.70 -24.72
N LYS A 491 8.23 -2.25 -23.54
CA LYS A 491 9.50 -2.85 -23.13
C LYS A 491 9.21 -4.21 -22.50
N SER A 492 9.98 -5.21 -22.90
CA SER A 492 9.95 -6.53 -22.28
C SER A 492 11.33 -6.88 -21.76
N TRP A 493 11.41 -7.56 -20.62
CA TRP A 493 12.68 -7.95 -20.02
C TRP A 493 12.65 -9.35 -19.43
N ILE A 494 13.83 -9.93 -19.34
CA ILE A 494 14.11 -11.23 -18.75
C ILE A 494 15.37 -11.13 -17.88
N GLU A 495 15.38 -11.83 -16.76
CA GLU A 495 16.54 -11.92 -15.88
C GLU A 495 17.26 -13.25 -16.07
N ILE A 496 18.55 -13.20 -16.42
CA ILE A 496 19.41 -14.38 -16.60
C ILE A 496 20.75 -14.11 -15.92
N LYS A 497 21.18 -15.02 -15.04
CA LYS A 497 22.47 -14.93 -14.31
C LYS A 497 22.66 -13.58 -13.59
N ASN A 498 21.65 -13.14 -12.83
CA ASN A 498 21.60 -11.86 -12.10
C ASN A 498 21.79 -10.61 -12.99
N LYS A 499 21.42 -10.71 -14.26
CA LYS A 499 21.42 -9.58 -15.19
C LYS A 499 20.07 -9.44 -15.84
N VAL A 500 19.51 -8.23 -15.76
CA VAL A 500 18.27 -7.87 -16.46
C VAL A 500 18.61 -7.53 -17.92
N HIS A 501 18.03 -8.28 -18.84
CA HIS A 501 18.11 -8.05 -20.28
C HIS A 501 16.79 -7.48 -20.77
N SER A 502 16.84 -6.24 -21.24
CA SER A 502 15.67 -5.49 -21.72
C SER A 502 15.66 -5.39 -23.24
N PHE A 503 14.47 -5.46 -23.82
CA PHE A 503 14.24 -5.40 -25.26
C PHE A 503 13.12 -4.41 -25.58
N MET A 504 13.27 -3.70 -26.69
CA MET A 504 12.25 -2.83 -27.29
C MET A 504 12.01 -3.22 -28.75
N VAL A 505 10.91 -2.72 -29.34
CA VAL A 505 10.67 -2.91 -30.78
C VAL A 505 11.80 -2.27 -31.58
N GLY A 506 12.40 -3.06 -32.49
CA GLY A 506 13.54 -2.61 -33.30
C GLY A 506 14.87 -2.54 -32.53
N GLU A 507 15.03 -3.33 -31.46
CA GLU A 507 16.25 -3.40 -30.65
C GLU A 507 17.51 -3.63 -31.49
N ARG A 508 18.59 -2.90 -31.18
CA ARG A 508 19.89 -2.99 -31.87
C ARG A 508 21.11 -2.95 -30.95
N SER A 509 20.95 -2.51 -29.70
CA SER A 509 22.06 -2.32 -28.76
C SER A 509 22.44 -3.59 -28.00
N HIS A 510 21.59 -4.62 -27.98
CA HIS A 510 21.90 -5.85 -27.26
C HIS A 510 23.11 -6.58 -27.87
N PRO A 511 24.13 -6.99 -27.09
CA PRO A 511 25.37 -7.57 -27.62
C PRO A 511 25.19 -8.79 -28.52
N ARG A 512 24.14 -9.58 -28.25
CA ARG A 512 23.79 -10.81 -29.00
C ARG A 512 22.60 -10.64 -29.94
N ILE A 513 22.23 -9.41 -30.31
CA ILE A 513 20.98 -9.15 -31.06
C ILE A 513 20.90 -9.88 -32.39
N ARG A 514 22.02 -10.03 -33.11
CA ARG A 514 22.08 -10.76 -34.40
C ARG A 514 21.74 -12.24 -34.23
N GLU A 515 22.25 -12.86 -33.16
CA GLU A 515 21.95 -14.25 -32.84
C GLU A 515 20.48 -14.43 -32.43
N ILE A 516 19.93 -13.47 -31.67
CA ILE A 516 18.52 -13.46 -31.25
C ILE A 516 17.62 -13.42 -32.48
N TYR A 517 17.83 -12.48 -33.40
CA TYR A 517 17.05 -12.41 -34.64
C TYR A 517 17.16 -13.71 -35.46
N SER A 518 18.37 -14.23 -35.65
CA SER A 518 18.56 -15.47 -36.39
C SER A 518 17.85 -16.67 -35.76
N ARG A 519 17.85 -16.80 -34.42
CA ARG A 519 17.13 -17.88 -33.73
C ARG A 519 15.62 -17.68 -33.79
N LEU A 520 15.13 -16.44 -33.70
CA LEU A 520 13.72 -16.11 -33.82
C LEU A 520 13.18 -16.47 -35.21
N ASP A 521 13.90 -16.12 -36.28
CA ASP A 521 13.51 -16.47 -37.65
C ASP A 521 13.42 -17.98 -37.85
N LYS A 522 14.37 -18.74 -37.31
CA LYS A 522 14.32 -20.21 -37.34
C LYS A 522 13.12 -20.76 -36.57
N LEU A 523 12.86 -20.22 -35.40
CA LEU A 523 11.74 -20.65 -34.56
C LEU A 523 10.39 -20.37 -35.24
N VAL A 524 10.23 -19.19 -35.85
CA VAL A 524 9.00 -18.86 -36.57
C VAL A 524 8.76 -19.87 -37.71
N LYS A 525 9.80 -20.28 -38.43
CA LYS A 525 9.71 -21.34 -39.45
C LYS A 525 9.32 -22.70 -38.85
N GLU A 526 9.98 -23.11 -37.76
CA GLU A 526 9.63 -24.35 -37.01
C GLU A 526 8.16 -24.35 -36.56
N MET A 527 7.65 -23.18 -36.16
CA MET A 527 6.24 -23.00 -35.78
C MET A 527 5.29 -23.09 -36.97
N GLU A 528 5.62 -22.44 -38.09
CA GLU A 528 4.84 -22.50 -39.34
C GLU A 528 4.73 -23.93 -39.88
N GLU A 529 5.83 -24.70 -39.84
CA GLU A 529 5.85 -26.13 -40.22
C GLU A 529 4.97 -26.99 -39.31
N SER A 530 4.82 -26.60 -38.04
CA SER A 530 3.96 -27.27 -37.06
C SER A 530 2.48 -26.83 -37.15
N GLY A 531 2.13 -25.99 -38.12
CA GLY A 531 0.76 -25.53 -38.36
C GLY A 531 0.38 -24.20 -37.70
N PHE A 532 1.32 -23.47 -37.10
CA PHE A 532 1.07 -22.13 -36.57
C PHE A 532 0.87 -21.13 -37.74
N LYS A 533 -0.28 -20.45 -37.77
CA LYS A 533 -0.53 -19.35 -38.71
C LYS A 533 -0.40 -18.03 -37.96
N GLY A 534 0.61 -17.22 -38.29
CA GLY A 534 0.74 -15.88 -37.73
C GLY A 534 -0.48 -15.01 -38.10
N HIS A 535 -1.07 -14.33 -37.12
CA HIS A 535 -2.27 -13.51 -37.30
C HIS A 535 -1.90 -12.05 -37.59
N ILE A 536 -2.17 -11.59 -38.82
CA ILE A 536 -1.92 -10.21 -39.28
C ILE A 536 -2.97 -9.23 -38.77
N GLU A 537 -4.16 -9.72 -38.39
CA GLU A 537 -5.33 -8.93 -37.97
C GLU A 537 -5.09 -8.03 -36.74
N HIS A 538 -3.99 -8.23 -36.02
CA HIS A 538 -3.62 -7.43 -34.86
C HIS A 538 -2.92 -6.10 -35.19
N ASP A 539 -2.48 -5.90 -36.44
CA ASP A 539 -1.91 -4.63 -36.88
C ASP A 539 -2.97 -3.72 -37.50
N LEU A 540 -3.20 -2.56 -36.87
CA LEU A 540 -4.21 -1.57 -37.24
C LEU A 540 -3.66 -0.48 -38.18
N HIS A 541 -2.42 -0.59 -38.65
CA HIS A 541 -1.87 0.32 -39.65
C HIS A 541 -2.50 0.06 -41.01
N ASP A 542 -2.82 1.14 -41.73
CA ASP A 542 -3.28 1.10 -43.11
C ASP A 542 -2.08 0.92 -44.06
N VAL A 543 -1.51 -0.29 -44.04
CA VAL A 543 -0.35 -0.71 -44.83
C VAL A 543 -0.60 -2.12 -45.38
N GLU A 544 0.11 -2.48 -46.44
CA GLU A 544 0.02 -3.83 -47.03
C GLU A 544 0.34 -4.92 -46.01
N ASP A 545 -0.32 -6.08 -46.15
CA ASP A 545 -0.26 -7.17 -45.18
C ASP A 545 1.15 -7.76 -45.01
N ASP A 546 1.99 -7.69 -46.05
CA ASP A 546 3.39 -8.09 -45.98
C ASP A 546 4.21 -7.17 -45.07
N TYR A 547 3.93 -5.86 -45.10
CA TYR A 547 4.60 -4.88 -44.23
C TYR A 547 4.14 -5.01 -42.77
N LYS A 548 2.85 -5.32 -42.53
CA LYS A 548 2.33 -5.64 -41.19
C LYS A 548 3.06 -6.84 -40.58
N ARG A 549 3.28 -7.90 -41.37
CA ARG A 549 4.03 -9.09 -40.91
C ARG A 549 5.46 -8.73 -40.50
N GLU A 550 6.14 -7.85 -41.22
CA GLU A 550 7.48 -7.41 -40.83
C GLU A 550 7.50 -6.59 -39.53
N LEU A 551 6.52 -5.72 -39.32
CA LEU A 551 6.40 -4.93 -38.10
C LEU A 551 6.15 -5.80 -36.85
N LEU A 552 5.36 -6.86 -36.99
CA LEU A 552 5.01 -7.79 -35.90
C LEU A 552 6.12 -8.79 -35.55
N LYS A 553 7.09 -9.03 -36.44
CA LYS A 553 8.18 -10.01 -36.21
C LYS A 553 9.06 -9.67 -35.02
N HIS A 554 9.33 -8.39 -34.79
CA HIS A 554 10.38 -7.93 -33.87
C HIS A 554 9.83 -7.31 -32.58
N HIS A 555 8.69 -7.81 -32.10
CA HIS A 555 8.15 -7.42 -30.81
C HIS A 555 9.09 -7.79 -29.65
N SER A 556 9.15 -6.91 -28.65
CA SER A 556 10.03 -7.05 -27.48
C SER A 556 9.84 -8.38 -26.73
N GLU A 557 8.61 -8.89 -26.66
CA GLU A 557 8.26 -10.17 -26.04
C GLU A 557 8.90 -11.35 -26.76
N LYS A 558 8.85 -11.35 -28.09
CA LYS A 558 9.44 -12.40 -28.93
C LYS A 558 10.95 -12.42 -28.75
N LEU A 559 11.59 -11.24 -28.72
CA LEU A 559 13.03 -11.11 -28.48
C LEU A 559 13.44 -11.60 -27.09
N ALA A 560 12.70 -11.20 -26.04
CA ALA A 560 12.95 -11.65 -24.68
C ALA A 560 12.80 -13.18 -24.55
N PHE A 561 11.76 -13.75 -25.15
CA PHE A 561 11.55 -15.20 -25.21
C PHE A 561 12.72 -15.91 -25.90
N THR A 562 13.09 -15.47 -27.11
CA THR A 562 14.17 -16.10 -27.88
C THR A 562 15.50 -16.04 -27.13
N TYR A 563 15.81 -14.93 -26.49
CA TYR A 563 17.00 -14.82 -25.65
C TYR A 563 16.94 -15.78 -24.45
N GLY A 564 15.77 -15.90 -23.80
CA GLY A 564 15.51 -16.90 -22.76
C GLY A 564 15.77 -18.33 -23.24
N LEU A 565 15.22 -18.69 -24.40
CA LEU A 565 15.36 -20.01 -25.01
C LEU A 565 16.84 -20.35 -25.31
N MET A 566 17.63 -19.36 -25.73
CA MET A 566 19.05 -19.54 -26.03
C MET A 566 19.93 -19.74 -24.79
N CYS A 567 19.55 -19.16 -23.64
CA CYS A 567 20.43 -19.05 -22.49
C CYS A 567 20.04 -19.95 -21.31
N LEU A 568 18.76 -20.34 -21.20
CA LEU A 568 18.24 -21.10 -20.07
C LEU A 568 18.24 -22.62 -20.36
N PRO A 569 18.50 -23.47 -19.35
CA PRO A 569 18.43 -24.93 -19.47
C PRO A 569 17.08 -25.40 -20.04
N SER A 570 17.06 -26.53 -20.75
CA SER A 570 15.87 -27.05 -21.45
C SER A 570 14.64 -27.30 -20.56
N CYS A 571 14.84 -27.57 -19.27
CA CYS A 571 13.76 -27.81 -18.30
C CYS A 571 13.31 -26.56 -17.53
N ALA A 572 14.01 -25.42 -17.65
CA ALA A 572 13.71 -24.23 -16.87
C ALA A 572 12.54 -23.45 -17.49
N PRO A 573 11.57 -22.95 -16.72
CA PRO A 573 10.55 -22.05 -17.26
C PRO A 573 11.16 -20.71 -17.71
N ILE A 574 10.65 -20.15 -18.82
CA ILE A 574 11.07 -18.85 -19.34
C ILE A 574 10.13 -17.79 -18.80
N ARG A 575 10.64 -16.86 -17.97
CA ARG A 575 9.85 -15.78 -17.37
C ARG A 575 10.13 -14.47 -18.07
N ILE A 576 9.08 -13.81 -18.57
CA ILE A 576 9.16 -12.54 -19.29
C ILE A 576 8.24 -11.54 -18.61
N MET A 577 8.76 -10.33 -18.43
CA MET A 577 8.03 -9.23 -17.85
C MET A 577 7.78 -8.18 -18.93
N LYS A 578 6.60 -7.57 -18.94
CA LYS A 578 6.20 -6.52 -19.88
C LYS A 578 5.50 -5.38 -19.14
N ASN A 579 5.87 -4.14 -19.47
CA ASN A 579 5.26 -2.94 -18.87
C ASN A 579 3.87 -2.61 -19.42
N LEU A 580 3.53 -3.14 -20.60
CA LEU A 580 2.22 -2.97 -21.26
C LEU A 580 1.50 -4.32 -21.34
N ARG A 581 0.19 -4.30 -21.63
CA ARG A 581 -0.58 -5.51 -21.97
C ARG A 581 0.06 -6.25 -23.16
N ILE A 582 0.13 -7.58 -23.11
CA ILE A 582 0.62 -8.38 -24.23
C ILE A 582 -0.30 -8.16 -25.45
N CYS A 583 0.23 -8.09 -26.67
CA CYS A 583 -0.62 -8.00 -27.86
C CYS A 583 -1.06 -9.40 -28.32
N GLY A 584 -2.09 -9.47 -29.17
CA GLY A 584 -2.65 -10.76 -29.60
C GLY A 584 -1.67 -11.60 -30.40
N ASP A 585 -0.91 -10.98 -31.29
CA ASP A 585 0.16 -11.66 -32.02
C ASP A 585 1.22 -12.26 -31.07
N CYS A 586 1.65 -11.52 -30.05
CA CYS A 586 2.60 -12.06 -29.07
C CYS A 586 1.98 -13.17 -28.21
N HIS A 587 0.71 -13.05 -27.84
CA HIS A 587 0.01 -14.09 -27.07
C HIS A 587 -0.10 -15.40 -27.88
N GLU A 588 -0.54 -15.34 -29.14
CA GLU A 588 -0.60 -16.49 -30.04
C GLU A 588 0.79 -17.07 -30.31
N PHE A 589 1.79 -16.22 -30.53
CA PHE A 589 3.17 -16.65 -30.69
C PHE A 589 3.66 -17.44 -29.47
N MET A 590 3.38 -17.00 -28.24
CA MET A 590 3.80 -17.73 -27.04
C MET A 590 3.09 -19.09 -26.92
N LYS A 591 1.82 -19.20 -27.33
CA LYS A 591 1.13 -20.50 -27.43
C LYS A 591 1.87 -21.43 -28.39
N GLY A 592 2.07 -21.02 -29.64
CA GLY A 592 2.78 -21.84 -30.63
C GLY A 592 4.21 -22.18 -30.20
N ALA A 593 4.94 -21.22 -29.63
CA ALA A 593 6.29 -21.44 -29.12
C ALA A 593 6.32 -22.44 -27.97
N SER A 594 5.36 -22.40 -27.03
CA SER A 594 5.26 -23.38 -25.93
C SER A 594 5.04 -24.80 -26.44
N SER A 595 4.27 -24.97 -27.52
CA SER A 595 4.01 -26.28 -28.15
C SER A 595 5.27 -26.84 -28.83
N VAL A 596 5.92 -26.04 -29.68
CA VAL A 596 7.12 -26.46 -30.44
C VAL A 596 8.30 -26.71 -29.52
N THR A 597 8.53 -25.83 -28.55
CA THR A 597 9.71 -25.93 -27.67
C THR A 597 9.48 -26.84 -26.45
N ARG A 598 8.22 -27.20 -26.16
CA ARG A 598 7.80 -27.91 -24.93
C ARG A 598 8.29 -27.24 -23.65
N ARG A 599 8.33 -25.90 -23.65
CA ARG A 599 8.74 -25.08 -22.50
C ARG A 599 7.52 -24.43 -21.84
N GLU A 600 7.51 -24.40 -20.51
CA GLU A 600 6.63 -23.52 -19.74
C GLU A 600 7.11 -22.07 -19.94
N ILE A 601 6.24 -21.21 -20.45
CA ILE A 601 6.50 -19.79 -20.66
C ILE A 601 5.58 -19.00 -19.76
N ILE A 602 6.13 -18.09 -18.97
CA ILE A 602 5.39 -17.27 -18.02
C ILE A 602 5.58 -15.83 -18.44
N VAL A 603 4.52 -15.16 -18.89
CA VAL A 603 4.56 -13.75 -19.25
C VAL A 603 3.72 -12.94 -18.28
N ARG A 604 4.31 -11.93 -17.64
CA ARG A 604 3.56 -10.92 -16.87
C ARG A 604 3.30 -9.69 -17.72
N ASP A 605 2.05 -9.27 -17.83
CA ASP A 605 1.64 -8.03 -18.51
C ASP A 605 0.82 -7.13 -17.57
N ASN A 606 1.20 -5.85 -17.42
CA ASN A 606 0.67 -4.87 -16.44
C ASN A 606 0.61 -5.40 -14.98
N ASN A 607 -0.26 -6.38 -14.69
CA ASN A 607 -0.34 -7.12 -13.42
C ASN A 607 -0.90 -8.56 -13.53
N ARG A 608 -1.09 -9.12 -14.73
CA ARG A 608 -1.60 -10.47 -14.96
C ARG A 608 -0.48 -11.39 -15.46
N PHE A 609 -0.55 -12.65 -15.07
CA PHE A 609 0.33 -13.70 -15.57
C PHE A 609 -0.40 -14.60 -16.55
N HIS A 610 0.27 -14.87 -17.67
CA HIS A 610 -0.09 -15.84 -18.68
C HIS A 610 0.89 -17.00 -18.57
N HIS A 611 0.37 -18.20 -18.32
CA HIS A 611 1.16 -19.43 -18.29
C HIS A 611 0.88 -20.19 -19.59
N PHE A 612 1.86 -20.20 -20.48
CA PHE A 612 1.79 -20.93 -21.74
C PHE A 612 2.45 -22.30 -21.58
N SER A 613 1.71 -23.35 -21.91
CA SER A 613 2.19 -24.72 -21.89
C SER A 613 1.44 -25.52 -22.94
N GLU A 614 2.18 -26.30 -23.74
CA GLU A 614 1.60 -27.23 -24.73
C GLU A 614 0.60 -26.58 -25.70
N GLY A 615 0.81 -25.30 -26.05
CA GLY A 615 -0.10 -24.58 -26.94
C GLY A 615 -1.29 -23.89 -26.27
N TYR A 616 -1.45 -24.04 -24.96
CA TYR A 616 -2.54 -23.42 -24.20
C TYR A 616 -2.04 -22.31 -23.31
N CYS A 617 -2.89 -21.33 -23.02
CA CYS A 617 -2.64 -20.30 -22.03
C CYS A 617 -3.59 -20.43 -20.83
N SER A 618 -3.11 -20.18 -19.62
CA SER A 618 -3.94 -20.18 -18.40
C SER A 618 -5.11 -19.19 -18.43
N CYS A 619 -5.10 -18.20 -19.33
CA CYS A 619 -6.21 -17.26 -19.50
C CYS A 619 -7.43 -17.84 -20.24
N GLY A 620 -7.33 -19.04 -20.84
CA GLY A 620 -8.40 -19.62 -21.65
C GLY A 620 -8.80 -18.75 -22.84
N ASP A 621 -7.84 -18.01 -23.41
CA ASP A 621 -8.03 -16.99 -24.46
C ASP A 621 -8.93 -15.80 -24.08
N PHE A 622 -9.24 -15.66 -22.77
CA PHE A 622 -9.92 -14.51 -22.19
C PHE A 622 -8.90 -13.58 -21.51
N TRP A 623 -8.13 -12.83 -22.30
CA TRP A 623 -7.08 -11.94 -21.78
C TRP A 623 -7.35 -10.47 -21.95
#